data_AF-A0A2W1BBG3-F1
#
_entry.id   AF-A0A2W1BBG3-F1
#
_cell.length_a   1.000
_cell.length_b   1.000
_cell.length_c   1.000
_cell.angle_alpha   90.00
_cell.angle_beta   90.00
_cell.angle_gamma   90.00
#
_symmetry.space_group_name_H-M   'P 1'
#
loop_
_entity.id
_entity.type
_entity.pdbx_description
1 polymer ?
#
loop_
_entity_poly.entity_id
_entity_poly.type
_entity_poly.pdbx_seq_one_letter_code
_entity_poly.pdbx_strand_id
1 'polypeptide(L)'
;MLRYWLCFASAVCLAGHCGANYCRDANLCCPGRDSSCVIQKAHQNAIIEDLTDKPCYCDHACLKLGDCCPDFRETCGVIDCVVSGWGPWSECDTNCGSGSMVRSRRVAQAPAHGGKHCPSLVQRRACQEHRGCSADSDVPLRDETAMLLPGGLSVSRHSNDTVDIRKNLRLRNPDDPESNSHRE
;
A
#
# COMPACT_ATOMS: atom_id res chain seq x y z
N MET A 1 -7.51 71.94 11.08
CA MET A 1 -6.57 70.81 10.93
C MET A 1 -6.74 69.93 12.16
N LEU A 2 -7.51 68.86 12.10
CA LEU A 2 -7.23 67.49 11.60
C LEU A 2 -6.71 66.56 12.71
N ARG A 3 -7.41 65.42 12.89
CA ARG A 3 -7.10 64.16 13.63
C ARG A 3 -7.41 64.21 15.15
N TYR A 4 -8.46 63.60 15.71
CA TYR A 4 -9.16 62.31 15.48
C TYR A 4 -8.21 61.13 15.38
N TRP A 5 -8.12 60.30 16.43
CA TRP A 5 -7.97 58.83 16.42
C TRP A 5 -8.23 58.33 17.86
N LEU A 6 -9.52 58.22 18.21
CA LEU A 6 -9.98 57.32 19.27
C LEU A 6 -9.76 55.89 18.76
N CYS A 7 -8.87 55.13 19.40
CA CYS A 7 -8.76 53.69 19.20
C CYS A 7 -10.01 53.00 19.76
N PHE A 8 -11.07 52.96 18.96
CA PHE A 8 -12.12 51.96 19.12
C PHE A 8 -11.54 50.62 18.67
N ALA A 9 -10.99 49.84 19.61
CA ALA A 9 -10.84 48.40 19.44
C ALA A 9 -12.22 47.74 19.58
N SER A 10 -13.11 48.08 18.65
CA SER A 10 -14.36 47.37 18.47
C SER A 10 -14.03 46.10 17.72
N ALA A 11 -13.84 44.99 18.45
CA ALA A 11 -14.01 43.66 17.88
C ALA A 11 -15.50 43.50 17.55
N VAL A 12 -15.93 44.15 16.45
CA VAL A 12 -17.25 43.94 15.87
C VAL A 12 -17.20 42.56 15.22
N CYS A 13 -17.68 41.55 15.94
CA CYS A 13 -18.18 40.34 15.30
C CYS A 13 -19.38 40.79 14.44
N LEU A 14 -19.10 41.21 13.21
CA LEU A 14 -20.14 41.47 12.21
C LEU A 14 -20.88 40.15 11.99
N ALA A 15 -22.20 40.22 12.16
CA ALA A 15 -23.12 39.12 12.03
C ALA A 15 -22.93 38.39 10.69
N GLY A 16 -22.45 37.15 10.78
CA GLY A 16 -22.32 36.21 9.69
C GLY A 16 -21.80 34.92 10.29
N HIS A 17 -22.73 34.04 10.69
CA HIS A 17 -22.52 32.68 11.20
C HIS A 17 -21.08 32.34 11.65
N CYS A 18 -20.85 32.27 12.96
CA CYS A 18 -19.78 31.41 13.49
C CYS A 18 -20.12 29.95 13.13
N GLY A 19 -19.97 29.59 11.85
CA GLY A 19 -19.93 28.19 11.44
C GLY A 19 -18.69 27.62 12.11
N ALA A 20 -18.89 26.81 13.14
CA ALA A 20 -17.83 25.99 13.69
C ALA A 20 -17.24 25.20 12.53
N ASN A 21 -16.06 25.59 12.03
CA ASN A 21 -15.41 24.94 10.88
C ASN A 21 -14.51 23.78 11.30
N TYR A 22 -14.52 23.50 12.60
CA TYR A 22 -13.57 22.66 13.31
C TYR A 22 -14.35 21.78 14.29
N CYS A 23 -13.88 20.54 14.47
CA CYS A 23 -14.43 19.63 15.47
C CYS A 23 -14.31 20.20 16.88
N ARG A 24 -13.24 20.96 17.15
CA ARG A 24 -13.02 21.62 18.44
C ARG A 24 -14.11 22.63 18.78
N ASP A 25 -14.52 23.42 17.80
CA ASP A 25 -15.50 24.49 18.01
C ASP A 25 -16.90 23.90 18.23
N ALA A 26 -17.19 22.76 17.61
CA ALA A 26 -18.44 22.03 17.81
C ALA A 26 -18.40 21.03 18.99
N ASN A 27 -17.23 20.81 19.61
CA ASN A 27 -16.98 19.76 20.61
C ASN A 27 -17.45 18.37 20.17
N LEU A 28 -17.22 18.03 18.89
CA LEU A 28 -17.63 16.76 18.31
C LEU A 28 -16.43 15.81 18.18
N CYS A 29 -16.51 14.66 18.84
CA CYS A 29 -15.58 13.54 18.68
C CYS A 29 -16.35 12.23 18.81
N CYS A 30 -16.99 11.79 17.72
CA CYS A 30 -17.88 10.64 17.77
C CYS A 30 -17.12 9.33 17.51
N PRO A 31 -17.28 8.30 18.36
CA PRO A 31 -16.68 7.01 18.12
C PRO A 31 -17.43 6.28 16.99
N GLY A 32 -16.68 5.78 16.01
CA GLY A 32 -17.25 4.97 14.93
C GLY A 32 -17.72 5.79 13.73
N ARG A 33 -18.80 5.34 13.08
CA ARG A 33 -19.41 6.00 11.92
C ARG A 33 -20.72 6.62 12.35
N ASP A 34 -20.82 7.94 12.33
CA ASP A 34 -22.00 8.67 12.77
C ASP A 34 -22.33 9.82 11.80
N SER A 35 -23.46 9.71 11.11
CA SER A 35 -23.92 10.73 10.18
C SER A 35 -24.40 12.02 10.85
N SER A 36 -24.65 12.00 12.16
CA SER A 36 -24.98 13.20 12.95
C SER A 36 -23.73 13.99 13.36
N CYS A 37 -22.56 13.36 13.29
CA CYS A 37 -21.29 13.97 13.68
C CYS A 37 -20.66 14.79 12.55
N VAL A 38 -21.41 15.78 12.06
CA VAL A 38 -21.10 16.53 10.85
C VAL A 38 -21.05 18.03 11.13
N ILE A 39 -20.06 18.68 10.53
CA ILE A 39 -19.98 20.13 10.43
C ILE A 39 -20.55 20.53 9.08
N GLN A 40 -21.74 21.13 9.09
CA GLN A 40 -22.35 21.68 7.88
C GLN A 40 -21.86 23.11 7.66
N LYS A 41 -21.08 23.33 6.60
CA LYS A 41 -20.58 24.66 6.21
C LYS A 41 -21.60 25.47 5.41
N ALA A 42 -22.49 24.78 4.69
CA ALA A 42 -23.58 25.38 3.95
C ALA A 42 -24.93 25.09 4.61
N HIS A 43 -25.89 26.01 4.45
CA HIS A 43 -27.27 25.79 4.90
C HIS A 43 -27.86 24.55 4.18
N GLN A 44 -28.75 23.80 4.83
CA GLN A 44 -29.24 22.46 4.44
C GLN A 44 -29.75 22.32 2.98
N ASN A 45 -29.94 23.44 2.26
CA ASN A 45 -30.51 23.51 0.91
C ASN A 45 -29.69 24.38 -0.08
N ALA A 46 -28.47 24.80 0.27
CA ALA A 46 -27.63 25.55 -0.66
C ALA A 46 -27.05 24.61 -1.73
N ILE A 47 -27.00 25.07 -2.98
CA ILE A 47 -26.24 24.41 -4.03
C ILE A 47 -24.77 24.60 -3.65
N ILE A 48 -24.01 23.50 -3.54
CA ILE A 48 -22.55 23.56 -3.32
C ILE A 48 -21.95 24.18 -4.59
N GLU A 49 -21.69 25.48 -4.56
CA GLU A 49 -21.11 26.21 -5.68
C GLU A 49 -19.58 26.03 -5.75
N ASP A 50 -18.94 25.77 -4.60
CA ASP A 50 -17.49 25.56 -4.49
C ASP A 50 -17.15 24.32 -3.65
N LEU A 51 -16.06 23.61 -3.97
CA LEU A 51 -15.64 22.38 -3.29
C LEU A 51 -15.32 22.59 -1.79
N THR A 52 -15.11 23.84 -1.37
CA THR A 52 -14.81 24.24 0.00
C THR A 52 -16.01 24.19 0.95
N ASP A 53 -17.22 24.16 0.41
CA ASP A 53 -18.49 24.15 1.18
C ASP A 53 -18.97 22.74 1.52
N LYS A 54 -18.21 21.72 1.11
CA LYS A 54 -18.53 20.33 1.44
C LYS A 54 -18.54 20.14 2.97
N PRO A 55 -19.55 19.46 3.53
CA PRO A 55 -19.56 19.11 4.95
C PRO A 55 -18.37 18.21 5.28
N CYS A 56 -17.85 18.38 6.50
CA CYS A 56 -16.80 17.51 7.04
C CYS A 56 -17.31 16.79 8.28
N TYR A 57 -16.73 15.63 8.58
CA TYR A 57 -17.14 14.77 9.68
C TYR A 57 -16.12 14.78 10.82
N CYS A 58 -16.64 14.63 12.04
CA CYS A 58 -15.87 14.57 13.29
C CYS A 58 -15.99 13.18 13.94
N ASP A 59 -16.03 12.12 13.13
CA ASP A 59 -16.14 10.73 13.54
C ASP A 59 -14.90 9.91 13.14
N HIS A 60 -14.72 8.71 13.71
CA HIS A 60 -13.56 7.87 13.37
C HIS A 60 -13.59 7.37 11.92
N ALA A 61 -14.77 7.28 11.31
CA ALA A 61 -14.93 6.78 9.95
C ALA A 61 -14.41 7.76 8.90
N CYS A 62 -14.38 9.06 9.20
CA CYS A 62 -13.91 10.08 8.28
C CYS A 62 -12.48 9.81 7.79
N LEU A 63 -11.62 9.20 8.63
CA LEU A 63 -10.23 8.89 8.29
C LEU A 63 -10.11 7.87 7.15
N LYS A 64 -11.12 7.01 7.00
CA LYS A 64 -11.19 6.02 5.91
C LYS A 64 -11.79 6.61 4.64
N LEU A 65 -12.71 7.56 4.76
CA LEU A 65 -13.41 8.18 3.62
C LEU A 65 -12.69 9.44 3.08
N GLY A 66 -11.84 10.07 3.88
CA GLY A 66 -11.13 11.30 3.52
C GLY A 66 -11.98 12.58 3.61
N ASP A 67 -13.03 12.57 4.42
CA ASP A 67 -13.97 13.68 4.64
C ASP A 67 -13.90 14.26 6.07
N CYS A 68 -12.77 14.03 6.77
CA CYS A 68 -12.52 14.61 8.08
C CYS A 68 -12.43 16.13 8.05
N CYS A 69 -12.88 16.77 9.12
CA CYS A 69 -12.53 18.16 9.38
C CYS A 69 -11.01 18.31 9.63
N PRO A 70 -10.42 19.47 9.33
CA PRO A 70 -8.97 19.66 9.33
C PRO A 70 -8.31 19.46 10.70
N ASP A 71 -9.02 19.71 11.80
CA ASP A 71 -8.52 19.61 13.18
C ASP A 71 -8.85 18.29 13.86
N PHE A 72 -9.64 17.41 13.24
CA PHE A 72 -10.14 16.17 13.84
C PHE A 72 -9.02 15.34 14.49
N ARG A 73 -7.87 15.22 13.81
CA ARG A 73 -6.75 14.40 14.25
C ARG A 73 -6.14 14.88 15.56
N GLU A 74 -6.03 16.20 15.73
CA GLU A 74 -5.46 16.82 16.92
C GLU A 74 -6.50 16.93 18.04
N THR A 75 -7.69 17.40 17.71
CA THR A 75 -8.79 17.64 18.66
C THR A 75 -9.28 16.35 19.31
N CYS A 76 -9.50 15.30 18.52
CA CYS A 76 -10.01 14.02 19.02
C CYS A 76 -8.88 13.05 19.39
N GLY A 77 -7.62 13.48 19.32
CA GLY A 77 -6.46 12.72 19.79
C GLY A 77 -6.28 11.39 19.07
N VAL A 78 -6.25 11.40 17.74
CA VAL A 78 -6.09 10.17 16.92
C VAL A 78 -4.71 9.57 17.15
N ILE A 79 -4.67 8.31 17.58
CA ILE A 79 -3.43 7.59 17.85
C ILE A 79 -3.30 6.44 16.87
N ASP A 80 -2.32 6.55 15.96
CA ASP A 80 -1.99 5.47 15.04
C ASP A 80 -1.24 4.34 15.75
N CYS A 81 -1.38 3.12 15.25
CA CYS A 81 -0.58 2.02 15.78
C CYS A 81 0.90 2.19 15.44
N VAL A 82 1.75 2.07 16.45
CA VAL A 82 3.21 2.01 16.30
C VAL A 82 3.68 0.61 16.68
N VAL A 83 4.52 0.02 15.84
CA VAL A 83 5.10 -1.31 16.04
C VAL A 83 6.61 -1.22 16.24
N SER A 84 7.17 -2.17 16.98
CA SER A 84 8.61 -2.29 17.16
C SER A 84 9.31 -2.65 15.85
N GLY A 85 10.65 -2.55 15.87
CA GLY A 85 11.48 -3.22 14.88
C GLY A 85 11.22 -4.72 14.83
N TRP A 86 11.61 -5.34 13.71
CA TRP A 86 11.56 -6.78 13.54
C TRP A 86 12.57 -7.48 14.45
N GLY A 87 12.14 -8.58 15.07
CA GLY A 87 13.05 -9.52 15.71
C GLY A 87 13.92 -10.28 14.70
N PRO A 88 14.84 -11.11 15.20
CA PRO A 88 15.63 -12.00 14.34
C PRO A 88 14.73 -13.00 13.61
N TRP A 89 15.21 -13.50 12.47
CA TRP A 89 14.57 -14.61 11.79
C TRP A 89 14.74 -15.90 12.59
N SER A 90 13.71 -16.73 12.60
CA SER A 90 13.82 -18.12 13.05
C SER A 90 14.77 -18.90 12.15
N GLU A 91 15.19 -20.06 12.64
CA GLU A 91 15.78 -21.08 11.77
C GLU A 91 14.77 -21.52 10.69
N CYS A 92 15.30 -22.12 9.63
CA CYS A 92 14.47 -22.71 8.58
C CYS A 92 13.65 -23.86 9.18
N ASP A 93 12.37 -23.94 8.84
CA ASP A 93 11.49 -25.02 9.30
C ASP A 93 11.86 -26.40 8.75
N THR A 94 12.66 -26.45 7.67
CA THR A 94 13.20 -27.66 7.09
C THR A 94 14.72 -27.73 7.24
N ASN A 95 15.24 -28.94 7.45
CA ASN A 95 16.68 -29.18 7.45
C ASN A 95 17.24 -29.42 6.03
N CYS A 96 16.37 -29.74 5.08
CA CYS A 96 16.71 -30.01 3.68
C CYS A 96 15.61 -29.49 2.75
N GLY A 97 16.00 -28.96 1.60
CA GLY A 97 15.10 -28.48 0.55
C GLY A 97 14.57 -27.08 0.83
N SER A 98 13.45 -26.76 0.20
CA SER A 98 12.76 -25.48 0.38
C SER A 98 11.99 -25.48 1.70
N GLY A 99 12.21 -24.47 2.51
CA GLY A 99 11.49 -24.23 3.76
C GLY A 99 11.05 -22.78 3.90
N SER A 100 10.60 -22.43 5.10
CA SER A 100 10.26 -21.08 5.48
C SER A 100 10.83 -20.70 6.84
N MET A 101 11.17 -19.43 6.97
CA MET A 101 11.55 -18.83 8.25
C MET A 101 10.61 -17.68 8.58
N VAL A 102 10.43 -17.46 9.88
CA VAL A 102 9.46 -16.52 10.43
C VAL A 102 10.16 -15.54 11.35
N ARG A 103 9.76 -14.28 11.31
CA ARG A 103 10.10 -13.30 12.34
C ARG A 103 8.86 -12.57 12.82
N SER A 104 8.92 -12.10 14.05
CA SER A 104 7.83 -11.35 14.67
C SER A 104 8.29 -9.98 15.17
N ARG A 105 7.33 -9.08 15.35
CA ARG A 105 7.47 -7.78 16.00
C ARG A 105 6.29 -7.55 16.92
N ARG A 106 6.41 -6.60 17.85
CA ARG A 106 5.38 -6.31 18.84
C ARG A 106 4.75 -4.94 18.58
N VAL A 107 3.56 -4.73 19.12
CA VAL A 107 2.91 -3.42 19.15
C VAL A 107 3.56 -2.58 20.26
N ALA A 108 4.15 -1.45 19.90
CA ALA A 108 4.72 -0.49 20.85
C ALA A 108 3.65 0.50 21.35
N GLN A 109 2.71 0.87 20.47
CA GLN A 109 1.55 1.70 20.79
C GLN A 109 0.32 1.16 20.08
N ALA A 110 -0.73 0.87 20.86
CA ALA A 110 -2.01 0.43 20.32
C ALA A 110 -2.74 1.61 19.65
N PRO A 111 -3.49 1.37 18.57
CA PRO A 111 -4.26 2.42 17.92
C PRO A 111 -5.45 2.83 18.79
N ALA A 112 -5.79 4.12 18.79
CA ALA A 112 -6.95 4.67 19.49
C ALA A 112 -7.60 5.80 18.68
N HIS A 113 -8.85 6.12 19.04
CA HIS A 113 -9.66 7.20 18.46
C HIS A 113 -9.72 7.19 16.92
N GLY A 114 -9.88 6.01 16.32
CA GLY A 114 -9.96 5.86 14.87
C GLY A 114 -8.61 5.82 14.15
N GLY A 115 -7.49 5.84 14.87
CA GLY A 115 -6.16 5.74 14.27
C GLY A 115 -5.92 4.43 13.52
N LYS A 116 -4.88 4.45 12.68
CA LYS A 116 -4.57 3.34 11.76
C LYS A 116 -4.27 2.05 12.51
N HIS A 117 -4.90 0.96 12.08
CA HIS A 117 -4.64 -0.38 12.62
C HIS A 117 -3.18 -0.79 12.44
N CYS A 118 -2.72 -1.67 13.33
CA CYS A 118 -1.37 -2.18 13.27
C CYS A 118 -1.12 -2.97 11.98
N PRO A 119 0.04 -2.78 11.33
CA PRO A 119 0.45 -3.65 10.24
C PRO A 119 0.73 -5.07 10.74
N SER A 120 0.96 -6.04 9.83
CA SER A 120 1.24 -7.42 10.21
C SER A 120 2.38 -7.52 11.22
N LEU A 121 2.16 -8.28 12.29
CA LEU A 121 3.15 -8.52 13.35
C LEU A 121 4.07 -9.70 13.05
N VAL A 122 3.76 -10.47 12.01
CA VAL A 122 4.49 -11.68 11.61
C VAL A 122 4.88 -11.57 10.14
N GLN A 123 6.12 -11.92 9.83
CA GLN A 123 6.62 -12.00 8.47
C GLN A 123 7.22 -13.38 8.22
N ARG A 124 6.94 -13.93 7.04
CA ARG A 124 7.49 -15.20 6.55
C ARG A 124 8.32 -14.94 5.28
N ARG A 125 9.43 -15.64 5.14
CA ARG A 125 10.19 -15.70 3.88
C ARG A 125 10.65 -17.13 3.61
N ALA A 126 10.91 -17.44 2.35
CA ALA A 126 11.46 -18.74 1.97
C ALA A 126 12.93 -18.87 2.42
N CYS A 127 13.33 -20.10 2.72
CA CYS A 127 14.72 -20.52 2.94
C CYS A 127 14.99 -21.79 2.14
N GLN A 128 16.27 -22.06 1.90
CA GLN A 128 16.71 -23.29 1.25
C GLN A 128 17.82 -23.88 2.09
N GLU A 129 17.60 -25.08 2.61
CA GLU A 129 18.56 -25.80 3.43
C GLU A 129 19.09 -27.02 2.69
N HIS A 130 20.35 -27.34 2.93
CA HIS A 130 21.04 -28.45 2.26
C HIS A 130 21.58 -29.49 3.24
N ARG A 131 21.25 -29.38 4.53
CA ARG A 131 21.79 -30.24 5.59
C ARG A 131 20.99 -31.56 5.67
N GLY A 132 21.64 -32.67 5.35
CA GLY A 132 21.00 -33.99 5.43
C GLY A 132 20.00 -34.25 4.31
N CYS A 133 20.18 -33.58 3.16
CA CYS A 133 19.48 -33.97 1.94
C CYS A 133 20.02 -35.30 1.45
N SER A 134 19.21 -36.35 1.55
CA SER A 134 19.40 -37.55 0.74
C SER A 134 19.09 -37.14 -0.70
N ALA A 135 20.12 -37.06 -1.53
CA ALA A 135 19.91 -37.02 -2.97
C ALA A 135 19.29 -38.37 -3.34
N ASP A 136 17.96 -38.41 -3.42
CA ASP A 136 17.28 -39.51 -4.08
C ASP A 136 17.58 -39.36 -5.57
N SER A 137 18.68 -39.97 -6.01
CA SER A 137 19.16 -39.94 -7.38
C SER A 137 18.25 -40.70 -8.36
N ASP A 138 17.12 -41.23 -7.89
CA ASP A 138 16.19 -42.07 -8.64
C ASP A 138 14.78 -41.48 -8.78
N VAL A 139 14.63 -40.15 -8.73
CA VAL A 139 13.42 -39.51 -9.27
C VAL A 139 13.69 -39.17 -10.73
N PRO A 140 13.06 -39.84 -11.71
CA PRO A 140 13.12 -39.41 -13.09
C PRO A 140 12.66 -37.96 -13.14
N LEU A 141 13.53 -37.05 -13.60
CA LEU A 141 13.13 -35.70 -13.98
C LEU A 141 11.99 -35.87 -14.98
N ARG A 142 10.77 -35.60 -14.54
CA ARG A 142 9.65 -35.50 -15.45
C ARG A 142 9.82 -34.17 -16.16
N ASP A 143 10.25 -34.24 -17.42
CA ASP A 143 10.45 -33.10 -18.31
C ASP A 143 9.09 -32.49 -18.69
N GLU A 144 8.43 -31.83 -17.74
CA GLU A 144 7.24 -31.01 -18.01
C GLU A 144 7.66 -29.59 -18.42
N THR A 145 8.77 -29.42 -19.15
CA THR A 145 9.19 -28.10 -19.67
C THR A 145 8.36 -27.71 -20.88
N ALA A 146 7.32 -26.89 -20.65
CA ALA A 146 6.52 -26.33 -21.72
C ALA A 146 7.32 -25.26 -22.50
N MET A 147 7.50 -25.47 -23.80
CA MET A 147 8.05 -24.46 -24.70
C MET A 147 6.98 -23.40 -24.99
N LEU A 148 7.06 -22.25 -24.32
CA LEU A 148 6.19 -21.10 -24.60
C LEU A 148 6.72 -20.36 -25.84
N LEU A 149 6.18 -20.69 -27.01
CA LEU A 149 6.45 -19.95 -28.25
C LEU A 149 5.44 -18.79 -28.43
N PRO A 150 5.87 -17.60 -28.88
CA PRO A 150 4.97 -16.57 -29.37
C PRO A 150 4.04 -17.14 -30.46
N GLY A 151 2.79 -16.67 -30.54
CA GLY A 151 1.76 -17.28 -31.40
C GLY A 151 2.13 -17.44 -32.88
N GLY A 152 2.99 -16.56 -33.42
CA GLY A 152 3.49 -16.65 -34.81
C GLY A 152 4.52 -17.75 -35.07
N LEU A 153 5.13 -18.33 -34.02
CA LEU A 153 6.09 -19.42 -34.10
C LEU A 153 5.48 -20.79 -33.77
N SER A 154 4.17 -20.85 -33.52
CA SER A 154 3.42 -22.08 -33.22
C SER A 154 3.52 -23.17 -34.30
N VAL A 155 3.87 -22.78 -35.53
CA VAL A 155 4.01 -23.65 -36.70
C VAL A 155 5.45 -24.15 -36.89
N SER A 156 6.46 -23.51 -36.28
CA SER A 156 7.86 -23.96 -36.33
C SER A 156 8.15 -24.98 -35.25
N ARG A 157 7.89 -26.26 -35.58
CA ARG A 157 8.21 -27.41 -34.73
C ARG A 157 9.40 -28.16 -35.31
N HIS A 158 10.59 -27.56 -35.30
CA HIS A 158 11.81 -28.35 -35.43
C HIS A 158 12.30 -28.66 -34.01
N SER A 159 12.01 -29.89 -33.57
CA SER A 159 12.64 -30.48 -32.40
C SER A 159 14.12 -30.63 -32.71
N ASN A 160 14.98 -29.98 -31.94
CA ASN A 160 16.40 -30.25 -31.96
C ASN A 160 16.67 -31.38 -30.97
N ASP A 161 17.24 -32.49 -31.44
CA ASP A 161 17.52 -33.69 -30.62
C ASP A 161 18.60 -33.46 -29.55
N THR A 162 19.14 -32.25 -29.46
CA THR A 162 20.14 -31.86 -28.47
C THR A 162 19.52 -31.04 -27.33
N VAL A 163 19.69 -31.57 -26.12
CA VAL A 163 19.21 -31.00 -24.85
C VAL A 163 20.09 -29.81 -24.39
N ASP A 164 21.19 -29.53 -25.10
CA ASP A 164 22.06 -28.39 -24.79
C ASP A 164 21.44 -27.07 -25.28
N ILE A 165 20.94 -26.27 -24.32
CA ILE A 165 20.29 -24.98 -24.57
C ILE A 165 21.17 -24.00 -25.37
N ARG A 166 22.51 -24.12 -25.30
CA ARG A 166 23.42 -23.25 -26.06
C ARG A 166 23.35 -23.49 -27.56
N LYS A 167 22.98 -24.70 -27.98
CA LYS A 167 22.78 -25.06 -29.39
C LYS A 167 21.41 -24.61 -29.92
N ASN A 168 20.43 -24.45 -29.02
CA ASN A 168 19.08 -23.99 -29.34
C ASN A 168 18.96 -22.46 -29.42
N LEU A 169 19.86 -21.73 -28.76
CA LEU A 169 20.01 -20.27 -28.89
C LEU A 169 20.88 -19.91 -30.12
N ARG A 170 20.53 -20.40 -31.32
CA ARG A 170 20.99 -19.76 -32.55
C ARG A 170 20.07 -18.57 -32.85
N LEU A 171 20.26 -17.50 -32.09
CA LEU A 171 19.77 -16.19 -32.52
C LEU A 171 20.56 -15.81 -33.76
N ARG A 172 19.90 -15.92 -34.92
CA ARG A 172 20.41 -15.39 -36.18
C ARG A 172 20.47 -13.88 -36.04
N ASN A 173 21.59 -13.36 -35.54
CA ASN A 173 21.88 -11.94 -35.62
C ASN A 173 22.09 -11.64 -37.12
N PRO A 174 21.30 -10.75 -37.74
CA PRO A 174 21.33 -10.53 -39.19
C PRO A 174 22.70 -10.10 -39.74
N ASP A 175 23.60 -9.61 -38.88
CA ASP A 175 24.88 -9.03 -39.25
C ASP A 175 26.11 -9.93 -38.97
N ASP A 176 25.93 -11.24 -38.75
CA ASP A 176 27.06 -12.18 -38.58
C ASP A 176 27.57 -12.68 -39.94
N PRO A 177 28.83 -12.39 -40.33
CA PRO A 177 29.33 -12.62 -41.70
C PRO A 177 29.59 -14.09 -42.07
N GLU A 178 29.40 -15.06 -41.17
CA GLU A 178 29.65 -16.49 -41.42
C GLU A 178 28.43 -17.27 -41.96
N SER A 179 27.27 -16.63 -42.15
CA SER A 179 26.04 -17.33 -42.59
C SER A 179 26.01 -17.73 -44.09
N ASN A 180 27.09 -17.56 -44.87
CA ASN A 180 27.06 -17.80 -46.31
C ASN A 180 28.03 -18.87 -46.84
N SER A 181 28.36 -19.90 -46.05
CA SER A 181 29.25 -21.00 -46.52
C SER A 181 28.56 -22.32 -46.84
N HIS A 182 27.23 -22.44 -46.75
CA HIS A 182 26.54 -23.70 -47.04
C HIS A 182 25.30 -23.49 -47.92
N ARG A 183 25.55 -23.06 -49.17
CA ARG A 183 24.67 -23.29 -50.31
C ARG A 183 25.53 -23.71 -51.50
N GLU A 184 25.89 -25.00 -51.51
CA GLU A 184 26.12 -25.83 -52.69
C GLU A 184 25.44 -27.18 -52.44
#